data_AF-A0A4R8MSF3-F1
#
_entry.id   AF-A0A4R8MSF3-F1
#
_cell.length_a   1.000
_cell.length_b   1.000
_cell.length_c   1.000
_cell.angle_alpha   90.00
_cell.angle_beta   90.00
_cell.angle_gamma   90.00
#
_symmetry.space_group_name_H-M   'P 1'
#
loop_
_entity.id
_entity.type
_entity.pdbx_description
1 polymer ?
#
loop_
_entity_poly.entity_id
_entity_poly.type
_entity_poly.pdbx_seq_one_letter_code
_entity_poly.pdbx_strand_id
1 'polypeptide(L)'
;MKNLSWFCLVFCFYPIFAVDKDIWSQADLLMKRKDYKGAFKLSDSIIEKNPEDVFGWQLRMNSSSQLADTKGQWPRECVSSALKFAEINKAEEASSITTAIWCLNHENQYTKMVELIPKVIPHARTKVGDGNYALLINVLAVAFDRLNDQKNARSILMRGLSELSGTPAALQTGYNLGDLFRDETMSLEERENWHNLFSENLFKEKKDHPLFPSIAWNTSLLTDLYVSKKKYHDAFEVISLLYPEMDAQLLGHWKFLRDQIYIKYLALKFKTKRLKIPPRKTLKMVFLVIPKTRLKGDLPSQVAKFQNLDSDLNPKDVSDLLLSFEYFRDSFEDLSNGIHWDHEVLQTNSEIQYTNCIDDRFRFVMQPSIGSIVPQLTEDQLKTIRAADGVIVVWAGTRQPDGVLITNGGGTEWNYGTEEDPDVRLTILSDSNKKIASGNHANHPIFIYHELFHVLEWAYHQLKFPKDNHPYQRRNVWPYDYQGETEWDFYSETFQKRMMKEDNLDRVYWQGRKEGFYGILMKEQGKSK
;
A
#
# COMPACT_ATOMS: atom_id res chain seq x y z
N MET A 1 -68.41 -70.19 8.78
CA MET A 1 -68.97 -68.84 8.55
C MET A 1 -68.37 -67.92 9.60
N LYS A 2 -67.69 -66.81 9.33
CA LYS A 2 -67.31 -66.09 8.11
C LYS A 2 -66.00 -65.37 8.43
N ASN A 3 -65.11 -65.36 7.44
CA ASN A 3 -63.99 -64.43 7.30
C ASN A 3 -64.43 -62.99 7.56
N LEU A 4 -63.60 -62.21 8.25
CA LEU A 4 -63.48 -60.79 7.96
C LEU A 4 -62.00 -60.43 7.82
N SER A 5 -61.66 -60.18 6.57
CA SER A 5 -60.35 -59.77 6.06
C SER A 5 -60.07 -58.32 6.41
N TRP A 6 -58.79 -58.06 6.67
CA TRP A 6 -58.03 -56.83 6.51
C TRP A 6 -58.56 -55.83 5.47
N PHE A 7 -58.42 -54.54 5.78
CA PHE A 7 -57.73 -53.55 4.93
C PHE A 7 -57.21 -52.39 5.80
N CYS A 8 -55.98 -52.51 6.30
CA CYS A 8 -55.18 -51.34 6.71
C CYS A 8 -54.57 -50.75 5.43
N LEU A 9 -55.12 -49.63 4.97
CA LEU A 9 -54.51 -48.78 3.96
C LEU A 9 -53.24 -48.16 4.55
N VAL A 10 -52.10 -48.80 4.34
CA VAL A 10 -50.78 -48.19 4.47
C VAL A 10 -50.65 -47.22 3.30
N PHE A 11 -50.87 -45.93 3.55
CA PHE A 11 -50.42 -44.89 2.63
C PHE A 11 -48.90 -44.84 2.67
N CYS A 12 -48.26 -45.61 1.78
CA CYS A 12 -46.89 -45.36 1.38
C CYS A 12 -46.87 -44.00 0.67
N PHE A 13 -46.52 -42.94 1.41
CA PHE A 13 -46.13 -41.68 0.80
C PHE A 13 -44.78 -41.91 0.09
N TYR A 14 -44.85 -42.29 -1.18
CA TYR A 14 -43.72 -42.12 -2.09
C TYR A 14 -43.43 -40.61 -2.17
N PRO A 15 -42.17 -40.15 -2.07
CA PRO A 15 -41.84 -38.78 -2.40
C PRO A 15 -42.18 -38.60 -3.88
N ILE A 16 -43.22 -37.79 -4.14
CA ILE A 16 -43.56 -37.37 -5.50
C ILE A 16 -42.40 -36.48 -5.95
N PHE A 17 -41.47 -37.03 -6.72
CA PHE A 17 -40.60 -36.20 -7.54
C PHE A 17 -41.53 -35.46 -8.51
N ALA A 18 -41.56 -34.12 -8.42
CA ALA A 18 -42.48 -33.28 -9.20
C ALA A 18 -42.20 -33.31 -10.73
N VAL A 19 -41.15 -34.00 -11.16
CA VAL A 19 -40.64 -34.00 -12.54
C VAL A 19 -40.31 -35.41 -12.99
N ASP A 20 -40.75 -35.78 -14.20
CA ASP A 20 -40.55 -37.11 -14.80
C ASP A 20 -39.05 -37.43 -15.03
N LYS A 21 -38.70 -38.71 -14.97
CA LYS A 21 -37.35 -39.25 -15.16
C LYS A 21 -36.73 -38.85 -16.51
N ASP A 22 -37.56 -38.68 -17.54
CA ASP A 22 -37.11 -38.23 -18.85
C ASP A 22 -36.62 -36.77 -18.84
N ILE A 23 -37.33 -35.88 -18.13
CA ILE A 23 -36.93 -34.47 -17.98
C ILE A 23 -35.64 -34.37 -17.16
N TRP A 24 -35.51 -35.16 -16.10
CA TRP A 24 -34.26 -35.26 -15.33
C TRP A 24 -33.09 -35.71 -16.20
N SER A 25 -33.28 -36.76 -17.01
CA SER A 25 -32.24 -37.28 -17.91
C SER A 25 -31.85 -36.27 -18.98
N GLN A 26 -32.83 -35.52 -19.51
CA GLN A 26 -32.59 -34.44 -20.47
C GLN A 26 -31.79 -33.29 -19.84
N ALA A 27 -32.15 -32.85 -18.63
CA ALA A 27 -31.44 -31.80 -17.91
C ALA A 27 -29.97 -32.18 -17.63
N ASP A 28 -29.73 -33.41 -17.16
CA ASP A 28 -28.38 -33.92 -16.92
C ASP A 28 -27.54 -33.96 -18.21
N LEU A 29 -28.14 -34.40 -19.32
CA LEU A 29 -27.47 -34.42 -20.63
C LEU A 29 -27.06 -33.00 -21.08
N LEU A 30 -27.95 -32.02 -20.92
CA LEU A 30 -27.68 -30.63 -21.27
C LEU A 30 -26.55 -30.04 -20.43
N MET A 31 -26.59 -30.24 -19.10
CA MET A 31 -25.56 -29.76 -18.19
C MET A 31 -24.19 -30.41 -18.47
N LYS A 32 -24.15 -31.72 -18.72
CA LYS A 32 -22.92 -32.44 -19.10
C LYS A 32 -22.32 -31.96 -20.42
N ARG A 33 -23.17 -31.59 -21.39
CA ARG A 33 -22.76 -31.02 -22.68
C ARG A 33 -22.40 -29.53 -22.60
N LYS A 34 -22.55 -28.90 -21.41
CA LYS A 34 -22.41 -27.46 -21.21
C LYS A 34 -23.37 -26.62 -22.06
N ASP A 35 -24.50 -27.21 -22.48
CA ASP A 35 -25.58 -26.48 -23.14
C ASP A 35 -26.45 -25.79 -22.09
N TYR A 36 -25.87 -24.77 -21.44
CA TYR A 36 -26.53 -24.05 -20.37
C TYR A 36 -27.73 -23.24 -20.87
N LYS A 37 -27.73 -22.77 -22.12
CA LYS A 37 -28.89 -22.10 -22.71
C LYS A 37 -30.04 -23.08 -22.93
N GLY A 38 -29.75 -24.30 -23.38
CA GLY A 38 -30.73 -25.37 -23.47
C GLY A 38 -31.28 -25.78 -22.11
N ALA A 39 -30.42 -25.93 -21.10
CA ALA A 39 -30.82 -26.23 -19.73
C ALA A 39 -31.71 -25.13 -19.13
N PHE A 40 -31.39 -23.85 -19.38
CA PHE A 40 -32.19 -22.72 -18.95
C PHE A 40 -33.60 -22.75 -19.58
N LYS A 41 -33.69 -22.96 -20.90
CA LYS A 41 -34.99 -23.10 -21.59
C LYS A 41 -35.82 -24.27 -21.08
N LEU A 42 -35.17 -25.39 -20.75
CA LEU A 42 -35.85 -26.52 -20.13
C LEU A 42 -36.42 -26.12 -18.77
N SER A 43 -35.66 -25.39 -17.96
CA SER A 43 -36.13 -24.87 -16.67
C SER A 43 -37.33 -23.93 -16.80
N ASP A 44 -37.35 -23.05 -17.81
CA ASP A 44 -38.52 -22.18 -18.13
C ASP A 44 -39.78 -23.04 -18.25
N SER A 45 -39.73 -24.10 -19.07
CA SER A 45 -40.89 -24.95 -19.33
C SER A 45 -41.40 -25.71 -18.10
N ILE A 46 -40.52 -25.98 -17.12
CA ILE A 46 -40.88 -26.63 -15.86
C ILE A 46 -41.55 -25.61 -14.93
N ILE A 47 -40.94 -24.44 -14.78
CA ILE A 47 -41.41 -23.36 -13.90
C ILE A 47 -42.73 -22.77 -14.41
N GLU A 48 -42.92 -22.64 -15.73
CA GLU A 48 -44.20 -22.21 -16.33
C GLU A 48 -45.36 -23.14 -15.95
N LYS A 49 -45.10 -24.46 -15.86
CA LYS A 49 -46.11 -25.44 -15.47
C LYS A 49 -46.31 -25.49 -13.95
N ASN A 50 -45.24 -25.31 -13.19
CA ASN A 50 -45.26 -25.30 -11.74
C ASN A 50 -44.28 -24.24 -11.19
N PRO A 51 -44.77 -23.03 -10.86
CA PRO A 51 -43.91 -21.93 -10.41
C PRO A 51 -43.14 -22.18 -9.11
N GLU A 52 -43.52 -23.18 -8.32
CA GLU A 52 -42.86 -23.55 -7.07
C GLU A 52 -42.03 -24.85 -7.20
N ASP A 53 -41.75 -25.29 -8.43
CA ASP A 53 -40.97 -26.50 -8.68
C ASP A 53 -39.50 -26.32 -8.29
N VAL A 54 -39.09 -27.01 -7.22
CA VAL A 54 -37.74 -26.96 -6.66
C VAL A 54 -36.68 -27.38 -7.68
N PHE A 55 -36.95 -28.41 -8.49
CA PHE A 55 -36.00 -28.87 -9.50
C PHE A 55 -35.88 -27.88 -10.66
N GLY A 56 -37.00 -27.33 -11.13
CA GLY A 56 -37.02 -26.29 -12.15
C GLY A 56 -36.15 -25.10 -11.76
N TRP A 57 -36.33 -24.57 -10.54
CA TRP A 57 -35.52 -23.45 -10.04
C TRP A 57 -34.06 -23.81 -9.80
N GLN A 58 -33.76 -25.03 -9.33
CA GLN A 58 -32.38 -25.50 -9.21
C GLN A 58 -31.68 -25.54 -10.58
N LEU A 59 -32.33 -26.10 -11.60
CA LEU A 59 -31.81 -26.17 -12.97
C LEU A 59 -31.62 -24.76 -13.55
N ARG A 60 -32.56 -23.86 -13.30
CA ARG A 60 -32.47 -22.45 -13.72
C ARG A 60 -31.27 -21.77 -13.07
N MET A 61 -31.11 -21.87 -11.76
CA MET A 61 -29.96 -21.30 -11.02
C MET A 61 -28.63 -21.87 -11.52
N ASN A 62 -28.54 -23.20 -11.66
CA ASN A 62 -27.30 -23.85 -12.08
C ASN A 62 -26.93 -23.46 -13.52
N SER A 63 -27.88 -23.40 -14.44
CA SER A 63 -27.61 -23.02 -15.83
C SER A 63 -27.30 -21.54 -15.99
N SER A 64 -28.04 -20.66 -15.31
CA SER A 64 -27.81 -19.21 -15.36
C SER A 64 -26.51 -18.78 -14.69
N SER A 65 -26.08 -19.43 -13.60
CA SER A 65 -24.78 -19.15 -12.98
C SER A 65 -23.61 -19.45 -13.92
N GLN A 66 -23.68 -20.54 -14.69
CA GLN A 66 -22.66 -20.86 -15.71
C GLN A 66 -22.67 -19.89 -16.90
N LEU A 67 -23.77 -19.17 -17.12
CA LEU A 67 -23.89 -18.16 -18.17
C LEU A 67 -23.55 -16.75 -17.68
N ALA A 68 -23.44 -16.52 -16.37
CA ALA A 68 -23.30 -15.17 -15.79
C ALA A 68 -22.04 -14.44 -16.31
N ASP A 69 -20.94 -15.15 -16.50
CA ASP A 69 -19.69 -14.62 -17.08
C ASP A 69 -19.84 -14.09 -18.50
N THR A 70 -20.86 -14.55 -19.24
CA THR A 70 -21.12 -14.08 -20.62
C THR A 70 -21.76 -12.69 -20.70
N LYS A 71 -22.06 -12.08 -19.53
CA LYS A 71 -22.66 -10.75 -19.36
C LYS A 71 -24.05 -10.62 -20.02
N GLY A 72 -24.58 -9.40 -20.09
CA GLY A 72 -25.90 -9.12 -20.66
C GLY A 72 -27.02 -9.38 -19.66
N GLN A 73 -27.97 -10.27 -19.99
CA GLN A 73 -29.07 -10.60 -19.07
C GLN A 73 -28.70 -11.63 -18.01
N TRP A 74 -27.66 -12.43 -18.25
CA TRP A 74 -27.37 -13.64 -17.48
C TRP A 74 -27.02 -13.43 -16.01
N PRO A 75 -26.23 -12.40 -15.63
CA PRO A 75 -26.03 -12.11 -14.21
C PRO A 75 -27.34 -11.84 -13.47
N ARG A 76 -28.25 -11.05 -14.06
CA ARG A 76 -29.56 -10.73 -13.47
C ARG A 76 -30.46 -11.96 -13.36
N GLU A 77 -30.49 -12.80 -14.40
CA GLU A 77 -31.21 -14.08 -14.36
C GLU A 77 -30.65 -15.01 -13.28
N CYS A 78 -29.32 -15.09 -13.14
CA CYS A 78 -28.69 -15.87 -12.08
C CYS A 78 -29.10 -15.38 -10.70
N VAL A 79 -29.03 -14.06 -10.44
CA VAL A 79 -29.43 -13.48 -9.15
C VAL A 79 -30.90 -13.79 -8.85
N SER A 80 -31.80 -13.56 -9.80
CA SER A 80 -33.22 -13.82 -9.61
C SER A 80 -33.51 -15.30 -9.35
N SER A 81 -32.86 -16.19 -10.09
CA SER A 81 -33.02 -17.64 -9.96
C SER A 81 -32.51 -18.15 -8.62
N ALA A 82 -31.33 -17.66 -8.20
CA ALA A 82 -30.71 -18.04 -6.93
C ALA A 82 -31.53 -17.57 -5.72
N LEU A 83 -32.05 -16.33 -5.74
CA LEU A 83 -32.88 -15.81 -4.66
C LEU A 83 -34.24 -16.53 -4.58
N LYS A 84 -34.86 -16.85 -5.72
CA LYS A 84 -36.12 -17.62 -5.73
C LYS A 84 -35.91 -19.06 -5.27
N PHE A 85 -34.82 -19.71 -5.68
CA PHE A 85 -34.47 -21.04 -5.19
C PHE A 85 -34.22 -21.04 -3.67
N ALA A 86 -33.56 -20.01 -3.14
CA ALA A 86 -33.35 -19.81 -1.71
C ALA A 86 -34.67 -19.60 -0.92
N GLU A 87 -35.67 -18.98 -1.55
CA GLU A 87 -36.99 -18.75 -0.96
C GLU A 87 -37.75 -20.06 -0.78
N ILE A 88 -37.80 -20.87 -1.83
CA ILE A 88 -38.62 -22.10 -1.89
C ILE A 88 -37.91 -23.31 -1.27
N ASN A 89 -36.58 -23.31 -1.21
CA ASN A 89 -35.78 -24.38 -0.62
C ASN A 89 -34.87 -23.84 0.49
N LYS A 90 -35.44 -23.72 1.70
CA LYS A 90 -34.73 -23.19 2.88
C LYS A 90 -33.50 -24.00 3.28
N ALA A 91 -33.43 -25.28 2.95
CA ALA A 91 -32.24 -26.08 3.22
C ALA A 91 -31.01 -25.61 2.42
N GLU A 92 -31.23 -25.02 1.25
CA GLU A 92 -30.20 -24.50 0.34
C GLU A 92 -30.12 -22.96 0.35
N GLU A 93 -30.72 -22.28 1.33
CA GLU A 93 -30.80 -20.81 1.34
C GLU A 93 -29.41 -20.17 1.30
N ALA A 94 -28.47 -20.59 2.16
CA ALA A 94 -27.14 -19.97 2.22
C ALA A 94 -26.27 -20.27 0.98
N SER A 95 -26.31 -21.49 0.45
CA SER A 95 -25.58 -21.87 -0.78
C SER A 95 -26.12 -21.11 -2.01
N SER A 96 -27.44 -20.95 -2.08
CA SER A 96 -28.12 -20.21 -3.13
C SER A 96 -27.85 -18.70 -3.03
N ILE A 97 -27.94 -18.11 -1.84
CA ILE A 97 -27.59 -16.69 -1.64
C ILE A 97 -26.11 -16.42 -1.93
N THR A 98 -25.21 -17.37 -1.62
CA THR A 98 -23.80 -17.28 -2.02
C THR A 98 -23.67 -17.20 -3.55
N THR A 99 -24.42 -18.03 -4.28
CA THR A 99 -24.48 -17.97 -5.75
C THR A 99 -25.00 -16.62 -6.25
N ALA A 100 -26.04 -16.08 -5.61
CA ALA A 100 -26.55 -14.74 -5.94
C ALA A 100 -25.47 -13.67 -5.75
N ILE A 101 -24.66 -13.72 -4.69
CA ILE A 101 -23.57 -12.78 -4.45
C ILE A 101 -22.49 -12.85 -5.55
N TRP A 102 -22.10 -14.06 -5.97
CA TRP A 102 -21.18 -14.21 -7.10
C TRP A 102 -21.75 -13.60 -8.38
N CYS A 103 -23.04 -13.82 -8.64
CA CYS A 103 -23.69 -13.26 -9.82
C CYS A 103 -23.83 -11.73 -9.77
N LEU A 104 -24.08 -11.15 -8.59
CA LEU A 104 -24.06 -9.70 -8.39
C LEU A 104 -22.66 -9.09 -8.62
N ASN A 105 -21.60 -9.83 -8.28
CA ASN A 105 -20.22 -9.38 -8.46
C ASN A 105 -19.86 -9.17 -9.95
N HIS A 106 -20.41 -9.97 -10.88
CA HIS A 106 -20.17 -9.77 -12.33
C HIS A 106 -20.68 -8.41 -12.86
N GLU A 107 -21.67 -7.81 -12.19
CA GLU A 107 -22.22 -6.49 -12.53
C GLU A 107 -21.82 -5.39 -11.53
N ASN A 108 -20.85 -5.66 -10.64
CA ASN A 108 -20.39 -4.73 -9.61
C ASN A 108 -21.54 -4.19 -8.73
N GLN A 109 -22.57 -5.00 -8.46
CA GLN A 109 -23.75 -4.60 -7.69
C GLN A 109 -23.47 -4.67 -6.17
N TYR A 110 -22.44 -3.96 -5.72
CA TYR A 110 -21.88 -4.08 -4.37
C TYR A 110 -22.89 -3.82 -3.25
N THR A 111 -23.78 -2.83 -3.40
CA THR A 111 -24.83 -2.52 -2.41
C THR A 111 -25.75 -3.72 -2.16
N LYS A 112 -26.15 -4.42 -3.23
CA LYS A 112 -27.00 -5.62 -3.11
C LYS A 112 -26.25 -6.79 -2.50
N MET A 113 -24.94 -6.89 -2.73
CA MET A 113 -24.11 -7.94 -2.12
C MET A 113 -24.05 -7.77 -0.60
N VAL A 114 -23.82 -6.55 -0.12
CA VAL A 114 -23.72 -6.28 1.33
C VAL A 114 -25.06 -6.46 2.05
N GLU A 115 -26.19 -6.19 1.39
CA GLU A 115 -27.54 -6.45 1.94
C GLU A 115 -27.82 -7.94 2.22
N LEU A 116 -27.14 -8.86 1.52
CA LEU A 116 -27.32 -10.30 1.67
C LEU A 116 -26.49 -10.91 2.81
N ILE A 117 -25.53 -10.15 3.36
CA ILE A 117 -24.59 -10.60 4.42
C ILE A 117 -25.31 -11.21 5.62
N PRO A 118 -26.34 -10.58 6.23
CA PRO A 118 -26.97 -11.11 7.44
C PRO A 118 -27.62 -12.48 7.24
N LYS A 119 -28.05 -12.80 6.01
CA LYS A 119 -28.69 -14.07 5.67
C LYS A 119 -27.68 -15.18 5.37
N VAL A 120 -26.53 -14.82 4.81
CA VAL A 120 -25.57 -15.81 4.27
C VAL A 120 -24.45 -16.15 5.24
N ILE A 121 -23.79 -15.14 5.83
CA ILE A 121 -22.55 -15.34 6.58
C ILE A 121 -22.70 -16.28 7.78
N PRO A 122 -23.80 -16.25 8.58
CA PRO A 122 -23.95 -17.17 9.72
C PRO A 122 -23.93 -18.66 9.35
N HIS A 123 -24.22 -19.01 8.10
CA HIS A 123 -24.43 -20.39 7.66
C HIS A 123 -23.59 -20.80 6.44
N ALA A 124 -22.95 -19.84 5.76
CA ALA A 124 -22.26 -20.10 4.50
C ALA A 124 -21.16 -21.14 4.65
N ARG A 125 -20.30 -21.02 5.67
CA ARG A 125 -19.15 -21.93 5.84
C ARG A 125 -19.55 -23.40 5.85
N THR A 126 -20.58 -23.77 6.62
CA THR A 126 -21.04 -25.16 6.71
C THR A 126 -21.73 -25.65 5.44
N LYS A 127 -22.27 -24.72 4.63
CA LYS A 127 -23.04 -25.04 3.41
C LYS A 127 -22.20 -25.09 2.15
N VAL A 128 -21.19 -24.23 2.02
CA VAL A 128 -20.36 -24.14 0.80
C VAL A 128 -18.93 -24.66 1.01
N GLY A 129 -18.54 -24.96 2.26
CA GLY A 129 -17.21 -25.41 2.63
C GLY A 129 -16.19 -24.27 2.75
N ASP A 130 -15.06 -24.56 3.39
CA ASP A 130 -14.06 -23.57 3.78
C ASP A 130 -13.50 -22.75 2.60
N GLY A 131 -13.20 -23.39 1.46
CA GLY A 131 -12.66 -22.70 0.29
C GLY A 131 -13.64 -21.67 -0.30
N ASN A 132 -14.87 -22.09 -0.59
CA ASN A 132 -15.88 -21.18 -1.13
C ASN A 132 -16.27 -20.09 -0.12
N TYR A 133 -16.24 -20.41 1.18
CA TYR A 133 -16.47 -19.43 2.23
C TYR A 133 -15.37 -18.37 2.26
N ALA A 134 -14.10 -18.77 2.14
CA ALA A 134 -12.98 -17.84 2.09
C ALA A 134 -13.09 -16.86 0.89
N LEU A 135 -13.46 -17.38 -0.29
CA LEU A 135 -13.72 -16.57 -1.47
C LEU A 135 -14.92 -15.63 -1.29
N LEU A 136 -15.99 -16.09 -0.64
CA LEU A 136 -17.14 -15.26 -0.30
C LEU A 136 -16.74 -14.10 0.61
N ILE A 137 -15.95 -14.35 1.66
CA ILE A 137 -15.42 -13.32 2.56
C ILE A 137 -14.60 -12.29 1.79
N ASN A 138 -13.71 -12.75 0.90
CA ASN A 138 -12.90 -11.87 0.07
C ASN A 138 -13.78 -10.95 -0.81
N VAL A 139 -14.75 -11.54 -1.52
CA VAL A 139 -15.67 -10.81 -2.41
C VAL A 139 -16.50 -9.77 -1.64
N LEU A 140 -16.96 -10.11 -0.43
CA LEU A 140 -17.73 -9.18 0.40
C LEU A 140 -16.87 -8.08 1.02
N ALA A 141 -15.64 -8.38 1.42
CA ALA A 141 -14.69 -7.37 1.88
C ALA A 141 -14.38 -6.36 0.76
N VAL A 142 -14.15 -6.85 -0.47
CA VAL A 142 -13.98 -5.99 -1.65
C VAL A 142 -15.24 -5.17 -1.92
N ALA A 143 -16.44 -5.75 -1.79
CA ALA A 143 -17.69 -5.02 -1.99
C ALA A 143 -17.83 -3.83 -1.02
N PHE A 144 -17.53 -4.02 0.26
CA PHE A 144 -17.49 -2.93 1.23
C PHE A 144 -16.43 -1.88 0.89
N ASP A 145 -15.22 -2.29 0.51
CA ASP A 145 -14.16 -1.36 0.12
C ASP A 145 -14.54 -0.52 -1.10
N ARG A 146 -15.19 -1.12 -2.11
CA ARG A 146 -15.72 -0.40 -3.29
C ARG A 146 -16.87 0.56 -2.96
N LEU A 147 -17.54 0.36 -1.84
CA LEU A 147 -18.54 1.29 -1.29
C LEU A 147 -17.91 2.33 -0.34
N ASN A 148 -16.57 2.37 -0.25
CA ASN A 148 -15.80 3.24 0.65
C ASN A 148 -16.12 3.00 2.14
N ASP A 149 -16.50 1.77 2.50
CA ASP A 149 -16.79 1.33 3.87
C ASP A 149 -15.69 0.40 4.38
N GLN A 150 -14.50 0.97 4.58
CA GLN A 150 -13.30 0.23 4.97
C GLN A 150 -13.46 -0.45 6.33
N LYS A 151 -14.21 0.14 7.26
CA LYS A 151 -14.46 -0.44 8.59
C LYS A 151 -15.22 -1.76 8.48
N ASN A 152 -16.31 -1.80 7.70
CA ASN A 152 -17.05 -3.03 7.53
C ASN A 152 -16.33 -4.05 6.62
N ALA A 153 -15.53 -3.58 5.65
CA ALA A 153 -14.62 -4.45 4.89
C ALA A 153 -13.64 -5.19 5.82
N ARG A 154 -13.02 -4.48 6.77
CA ARG A 154 -12.16 -5.10 7.79
C ARG A 154 -12.94 -6.01 8.72
N SER A 155 -14.12 -5.59 9.18
CA SER A 155 -14.96 -6.40 10.08
C SER A 155 -15.31 -7.76 9.48
N ILE A 156 -15.74 -7.81 8.21
CA ILE A 156 -16.08 -9.08 7.55
C ILE A 156 -14.85 -9.94 7.30
N LEU A 157 -13.72 -9.32 6.91
CA LEU A 157 -12.45 -10.03 6.74
C LEU A 157 -11.97 -10.63 8.06
N MET A 158 -12.04 -9.87 9.15
CA MET A 158 -11.62 -10.29 10.50
C MET A 158 -12.39 -11.53 10.91
N ARG A 159 -13.72 -11.50 10.74
CA ARG A 159 -14.59 -12.65 11.02
C ARG A 159 -14.20 -13.87 10.19
N GLY A 160 -14.13 -13.73 8.87
CA GLY A 160 -13.84 -14.86 7.98
C GLY A 160 -12.45 -15.45 8.20
N LEU A 161 -11.43 -14.60 8.36
CA LEU A 161 -10.06 -15.04 8.62
C LEU A 161 -9.93 -15.70 9.99
N SER A 162 -10.58 -15.17 11.03
CA SER A 162 -10.60 -15.80 12.36
C SER A 162 -11.26 -17.17 12.34
N GLU A 163 -12.40 -17.31 11.67
CA GLU A 163 -13.11 -18.60 11.55
C GLU A 163 -12.28 -19.63 10.76
N LEU A 164 -11.51 -19.19 9.77
CA LEU A 164 -10.67 -20.04 8.92
C LEU A 164 -9.23 -20.20 9.43
N SER A 165 -8.88 -19.56 10.55
CA SER A 165 -7.50 -19.47 11.05
C SER A 165 -6.88 -20.87 11.18
N GLY A 166 -5.64 -21.01 10.69
CA GLY A 166 -4.91 -22.28 10.68
C GLY A 166 -5.32 -23.28 9.57
N THR A 167 -6.35 -22.97 8.77
CA THR A 167 -6.71 -23.79 7.60
C THR A 167 -6.08 -23.24 6.32
N PRO A 168 -5.74 -24.09 5.31
CA PRO A 168 -5.24 -23.60 4.02
C PRO A 168 -6.19 -22.62 3.29
N ALA A 169 -7.49 -22.68 3.60
CA ALA A 169 -8.50 -21.81 2.99
C ALA A 169 -8.38 -20.34 3.44
N ALA A 170 -7.82 -20.07 4.63
CA ALA A 170 -7.59 -18.71 5.13
C ALA A 170 -6.87 -17.80 4.13
N LEU A 171 -5.93 -18.37 3.36
CA LEU A 171 -5.19 -17.66 2.31
C LEU A 171 -6.07 -17.01 1.26
N GLN A 172 -7.22 -17.62 0.94
CA GLN A 172 -8.12 -17.15 -0.11
C GLN A 172 -8.91 -15.89 0.32
N THR A 173 -8.88 -15.52 1.60
CA THR A 173 -9.56 -14.32 2.10
C THR A 173 -8.86 -13.02 1.69
N GLY A 174 -7.54 -13.05 1.42
CA GLY A 174 -6.69 -11.85 1.35
C GLY A 174 -6.54 -11.16 -0.01
N TYR A 175 -7.02 -11.75 -1.10
CA TYR A 175 -6.78 -11.21 -2.45
C TYR A 175 -7.29 -9.77 -2.62
N ASN A 176 -6.45 -8.87 -3.13
CA ASN A 176 -6.78 -7.46 -3.39
C ASN A 176 -7.21 -6.63 -2.16
N LEU A 177 -6.84 -7.05 -0.93
CA LEU A 177 -7.19 -6.35 0.31
C LEU A 177 -5.99 -5.68 0.99
N GLY A 178 -4.85 -5.55 0.30
CA GLY A 178 -3.66 -4.88 0.85
C GLY A 178 -3.93 -3.43 1.22
N ASP A 179 -4.61 -2.70 0.34
CA ASP A 179 -4.91 -1.27 0.53
C ASP A 179 -5.85 -1.00 1.72
N LEU A 180 -6.64 -1.99 2.12
CA LEU A 180 -7.54 -1.90 3.27
C LEU A 180 -6.80 -1.59 4.60
N PHE A 181 -5.52 -1.97 4.67
CA PHE A 181 -4.68 -1.81 5.85
C PHE A 181 -3.80 -0.55 5.84
N ARG A 182 -3.87 0.23 4.75
CA ARG A 182 -3.27 1.57 4.65
C ARG A 182 -4.11 2.64 5.34
N ASP A 183 -5.26 2.28 5.88
CA ASP A 183 -6.14 3.17 6.64
C ASP A 183 -5.43 3.72 7.90
N GLU A 184 -5.00 4.97 7.81
CA GLU A 184 -4.31 5.68 8.90
C GLU A 184 -5.23 5.97 10.10
N THR A 185 -6.55 5.78 9.97
CA THR A 185 -7.51 6.01 11.05
C THR A 185 -7.71 4.78 11.96
N MET A 186 -7.17 3.62 11.57
CA MET A 186 -7.19 2.42 12.41
C MET A 186 -6.50 2.68 13.75
N SER A 187 -7.16 2.26 14.84
CA SER A 187 -6.60 2.39 16.18
C SER A 187 -5.41 1.45 16.41
N LEU A 188 -4.60 1.75 17.43
CA LEU A 188 -3.53 0.86 17.87
C LEU A 188 -4.07 -0.55 18.20
N GLU A 189 -5.13 -0.62 19.01
CA GLU A 189 -5.77 -1.87 19.41
C GLU A 189 -6.28 -2.68 18.20
N GLU A 190 -6.89 -2.02 17.22
CA GLU A 190 -7.36 -2.70 16.01
C GLU A 190 -6.18 -3.31 15.24
N ARG A 191 -5.09 -2.56 15.08
CA ARG A 191 -3.88 -3.05 14.38
C ARG A 191 -3.17 -4.18 15.13
N GLU A 192 -3.14 -4.14 16.46
CA GLU A 192 -2.61 -5.22 17.31
C GLU A 192 -3.42 -6.51 17.13
N ASN A 193 -4.75 -6.41 17.15
CA ASN A 193 -5.63 -7.55 16.91
C ASN A 193 -5.40 -8.16 15.53
N TRP A 194 -5.26 -7.33 14.49
CA TRP A 194 -4.89 -7.79 13.16
C TRP A 194 -3.50 -8.41 13.10
N HIS A 195 -2.52 -7.83 13.78
CA HIS A 195 -1.14 -8.34 13.79
C HIS A 195 -1.08 -9.74 14.42
N ASN A 196 -1.81 -9.95 15.51
CA ASN A 196 -1.95 -11.26 16.14
C ASN A 196 -2.59 -12.27 15.19
N LEU A 197 -3.73 -11.93 14.57
CA LEU A 197 -4.40 -12.83 13.62
C LEU A 197 -3.53 -13.14 12.39
N PHE A 198 -2.78 -12.17 11.89
CA PHE A 198 -1.84 -12.37 10.78
C PHE A 198 -0.67 -13.26 11.16
N SER A 199 -0.18 -13.18 12.40
CA SER A 199 0.89 -14.07 12.88
C SER A 199 0.48 -15.54 12.87
N GLU A 200 -0.80 -15.83 13.18
CA GLU A 200 -1.38 -17.18 13.12
C GLU A 200 -1.57 -17.68 11.68
N ASN A 201 -1.65 -16.75 10.71
CA ASN A 201 -2.00 -17.03 9.31
C ASN A 201 -0.89 -16.65 8.33
N LEU A 202 0.38 -16.73 8.75
CA LEU A 202 1.55 -16.38 7.94
C LEU A 202 1.98 -17.49 6.96
N PHE A 203 1.46 -18.72 7.12
CA PHE A 203 1.72 -19.91 6.30
C PHE A 203 3.10 -19.93 5.61
N LYS A 204 4.17 -19.96 6.42
CA LYS A 204 5.58 -19.73 6.02
C LYS A 204 6.06 -20.49 4.78
N GLU A 205 5.51 -21.68 4.53
CA GLU A 205 5.86 -22.55 3.40
C GLU A 205 5.26 -22.10 2.04
N LYS A 206 4.32 -21.15 2.02
CA LYS A 206 3.54 -20.78 0.83
C LYS A 206 4.13 -19.58 0.13
N LYS A 207 4.79 -19.81 -1.02
CA LYS A 207 5.48 -18.77 -1.84
C LYS A 207 4.58 -17.69 -2.42
N ASP A 208 3.30 -17.98 -2.68
CA ASP A 208 2.32 -17.02 -3.18
C ASP A 208 1.27 -16.80 -2.09
N HIS A 209 1.51 -15.85 -1.18
CA HIS A 209 0.67 -15.62 -0.01
C HIS A 209 -0.22 -14.38 -0.19
N PRO A 210 -1.54 -14.53 -0.48
CA PRO A 210 -2.39 -13.39 -0.83
C PRO A 210 -2.58 -12.37 0.30
N LEU A 211 -2.40 -12.78 1.55
CA LEU A 211 -2.49 -11.87 2.71
C LEU A 211 -1.23 -11.02 2.90
N PHE A 212 -0.08 -11.34 2.29
CA PHE A 212 1.18 -10.65 2.59
C PHE A 212 1.14 -9.13 2.43
N PRO A 213 0.47 -8.54 1.42
CA PRO A 213 0.29 -7.09 1.36
C PRO A 213 -0.43 -6.54 2.60
N SER A 214 -1.48 -7.21 3.08
CA SER A 214 -2.22 -6.82 4.28
C SER A 214 -1.37 -6.97 5.54
N ILE A 215 -0.62 -8.07 5.66
CA ILE A 215 0.31 -8.32 6.78
C ILE A 215 1.39 -7.24 6.82
N ALA A 216 2.01 -6.97 5.68
CA ALA A 216 3.10 -6.01 5.52
C ALA A 216 2.63 -4.58 5.84
N TRP A 217 1.50 -4.12 5.27
CA TRP A 217 0.96 -2.81 5.59
C TRP A 217 0.55 -2.66 7.05
N ASN A 218 -0.12 -3.68 7.62
CA ASN A 218 -0.51 -3.64 9.03
C ASN A 218 0.72 -3.58 9.94
N THR A 219 1.73 -4.42 9.67
CA THR A 219 2.98 -4.44 10.43
C THR A 219 3.70 -3.10 10.33
N SER A 220 3.88 -2.57 9.12
CA SER A 220 4.58 -1.30 8.88
C SER A 220 3.96 -0.13 9.66
N LEU A 221 2.64 0.00 9.63
CA LEU A 221 1.93 1.10 10.28
C LEU A 221 1.73 0.88 11.79
N LEU A 222 1.59 -0.37 12.25
CA LEU A 222 1.61 -0.68 13.68
C LEU A 222 2.96 -0.32 14.31
N THR A 223 4.06 -0.65 13.63
CA THR A 223 5.41 -0.24 14.03
C THR A 223 5.51 1.28 14.19
N ASP A 224 4.98 2.06 13.24
CA ASP A 224 4.98 3.53 13.31
C ASP A 224 4.19 4.06 14.51
N LEU A 225 3.04 3.44 14.85
CA LEU A 225 2.28 3.81 16.05
C LEU A 225 3.06 3.57 17.35
N TYR A 226 3.83 2.48 17.43
CA TYR A 226 4.70 2.24 18.59
C TYR A 226 5.88 3.23 18.67
N VAL A 227 6.52 3.50 17.53
CA VAL A 227 7.66 4.43 17.45
C VAL A 227 7.23 5.86 17.79
N SER A 228 6.08 6.33 17.31
CA SER A 228 5.54 7.66 17.67
C SER A 228 5.26 7.81 19.18
N LYS A 229 5.00 6.69 19.88
CA LYS A 229 4.87 6.62 21.33
C LYS A 229 6.20 6.38 22.07
N LYS A 230 7.34 6.41 21.37
CA LYS A 230 8.70 6.12 21.88
C LYS A 230 8.86 4.71 22.45
N LYS A 231 8.00 3.77 22.06
CA LYS A 231 8.04 2.36 22.48
C LYS A 231 8.87 1.53 21.50
N TYR A 232 10.17 1.79 21.44
CA TYR A 232 11.05 1.23 20.41
C TYR A 232 11.27 -0.30 20.54
N HIS A 233 11.24 -0.85 21.75
CA HIS A 233 11.32 -2.30 21.97
C HIS A 233 10.06 -3.00 21.48
N ASP A 234 8.88 -2.56 21.90
CA ASP A 234 7.59 -3.06 21.39
C ASP A 234 7.51 -2.96 19.86
N ALA A 235 7.94 -1.82 19.28
CA ALA A 235 8.01 -1.64 17.83
C ALA A 235 8.91 -2.68 17.13
N PHE A 236 10.06 -2.98 17.74
CA PHE A 236 11.00 -3.97 17.23
C PHE A 236 10.44 -5.39 17.34
N GLU A 237 9.77 -5.73 18.44
CA GLU A 237 9.11 -7.04 18.62
C GLU A 237 8.06 -7.28 17.53
N VAL A 238 7.18 -6.30 17.29
CA VAL A 238 6.15 -6.35 16.21
C VAL A 238 6.78 -6.61 14.85
N ILE A 239 7.76 -5.80 14.44
CA ILE A 239 8.31 -5.92 13.09
C ILE A 239 9.17 -7.18 12.94
N SER A 240 9.93 -7.56 13.97
CA SER A 240 10.82 -8.72 13.93
C SER A 240 10.08 -10.06 13.93
N LEU A 241 8.84 -10.09 14.42
CA LEU A 241 8.00 -11.29 14.41
C LEU A 241 7.62 -11.72 12.99
N LEU A 242 7.23 -10.76 12.13
CA LEU A 242 6.64 -11.08 10.82
C LEU A 242 7.57 -10.76 9.64
N TYR A 243 8.38 -9.68 9.71
CA TYR A 243 9.15 -9.24 8.55
C TYR A 243 10.12 -10.30 7.98
N PRO A 244 10.94 -10.99 8.79
CA PRO A 244 11.88 -11.99 8.24
C PRO A 244 11.22 -13.10 7.43
N GLU A 245 9.97 -13.45 7.78
CA GLU A 245 9.21 -14.50 7.12
C GLU A 245 8.58 -14.05 5.79
N MET A 246 8.33 -12.74 5.62
CA MET A 246 7.75 -12.18 4.40
C MET A 246 8.79 -11.60 3.43
N ASP A 247 10.04 -11.37 3.84
CA ASP A 247 11.06 -10.65 3.04
C ASP A 247 11.23 -11.22 1.63
N ALA A 248 11.44 -12.54 1.50
CA ALA A 248 11.68 -13.17 0.19
C ALA A 248 10.50 -12.98 -0.78
N GLN A 249 9.26 -12.96 -0.29
CA GLN A 249 8.08 -12.75 -1.13
C GLN A 249 7.81 -11.28 -1.42
N LEU A 250 8.01 -10.41 -0.42
CA LEU A 250 7.95 -8.97 -0.67
C LEU A 250 9.01 -8.57 -1.71
N LEU A 251 10.20 -9.17 -1.70
CA LEU A 251 11.22 -8.97 -2.73
C LEU A 251 10.74 -9.43 -4.12
N GLY A 252 10.06 -10.57 -4.21
CA GLY A 252 9.55 -11.13 -5.47
C GLY A 252 8.40 -10.33 -6.09
N HIS A 253 7.53 -9.73 -5.28
CA HIS A 253 6.24 -9.18 -5.74
C HIS A 253 5.99 -7.71 -5.38
N TRP A 254 6.61 -7.18 -4.32
CA TRP A 254 6.35 -5.85 -3.76
C TRP A 254 7.63 -5.15 -3.28
N LYS A 255 8.63 -5.01 -4.17
CA LYS A 255 9.98 -4.47 -3.86
C LYS A 255 9.98 -3.16 -3.07
N PHE A 256 9.07 -2.25 -3.37
CA PHE A 256 8.96 -0.98 -2.63
C PHE A 256 8.49 -1.18 -1.18
N LEU A 257 7.46 -2.02 -0.96
CA LEU A 257 6.98 -2.34 0.38
C LEU A 257 8.02 -3.13 1.17
N ARG A 258 8.78 -4.00 0.48
CA ARG A 258 9.96 -4.67 1.05
C ARG A 258 10.93 -3.65 1.61
N ASP A 259 11.39 -2.71 0.79
CA ASP A 259 12.41 -1.71 1.18
C ASP A 259 11.97 -0.89 2.38
N GLN A 260 10.70 -0.47 2.41
CA GLN A 260 10.16 0.28 3.55
C GLN A 260 10.25 -0.49 4.86
N ILE A 261 9.74 -1.73 4.88
CA ILE A 261 9.70 -2.53 6.11
C ILE A 261 11.12 -2.93 6.49
N TYR A 262 11.98 -3.22 5.51
CA TYR A 262 13.36 -3.60 5.79
C TYR A 262 14.16 -2.48 6.45
N ILE A 263 14.06 -1.24 5.94
CA ILE A 263 14.75 -0.10 6.55
C ILE A 263 14.27 0.14 7.99
N LYS A 264 12.95 0.05 8.22
CA LYS A 264 12.38 0.14 9.58
C LYS A 264 12.91 -0.97 10.49
N TYR A 265 12.98 -2.20 9.99
CA TYR A 265 13.52 -3.34 10.73
C TYR A 265 14.99 -3.13 11.10
N LEU A 266 15.84 -2.69 10.16
CA LEU A 266 17.25 -2.40 10.41
C LEU A 266 17.43 -1.29 11.44
N ALA A 267 16.70 -0.19 11.27
CA ALA A 267 16.71 0.95 12.18
C ALA A 267 16.37 0.54 13.62
N LEU A 268 15.28 -0.22 13.80
CA LEU A 268 14.82 -0.66 15.11
C LEU A 268 15.74 -1.73 15.72
N LYS A 269 16.27 -2.64 14.90
CA LYS A 269 17.27 -3.63 15.33
C LYS A 269 18.52 -2.92 15.87
N PHE A 270 19.01 -1.90 15.17
CA PHE A 270 20.13 -1.09 15.63
C PHE A 270 19.76 -0.35 16.92
N LYS A 271 18.66 0.41 16.92
CA LYS A 271 18.26 1.25 18.04
C LYS A 271 18.05 0.47 19.35
N THR A 272 17.48 -0.73 19.27
CA THR A 272 17.22 -1.59 20.46
C THR A 272 18.45 -2.37 20.91
N LYS A 273 19.38 -2.70 20.00
CA LYS A 273 20.63 -3.41 20.34
C LYS A 273 21.81 -2.50 20.62
N ARG A 274 21.69 -1.21 20.34
CA ARG A 274 22.76 -0.23 20.46
C ARG A 274 23.36 -0.30 21.86
N LEU A 275 24.57 -0.85 21.92
CA LEU A 275 25.45 -0.70 23.07
C LEU A 275 25.75 0.79 23.23
N LYS A 276 26.04 1.26 24.46
CA LYS A 276 26.35 2.68 24.77
C LYS A 276 27.68 3.17 24.16
N ILE A 277 27.95 2.81 22.91
CA ILE A 277 29.10 3.22 22.13
C ILE A 277 28.72 4.56 21.47
N PRO A 278 29.48 5.63 21.73
CA PRO A 278 29.31 6.90 21.04
C PRO A 278 29.46 6.71 19.52
N PRO A 279 28.69 7.44 18.70
CA PRO A 279 28.90 7.43 17.26
C PRO A 279 30.31 7.93 16.93
N ARG A 280 30.90 7.40 15.86
CA ARG A 280 32.18 7.85 15.32
C ARG A 280 32.12 9.30 14.84
N LYS A 281 31.00 9.70 14.26
CA LYS A 281 30.74 11.04 13.74
C LYS A 281 29.28 11.41 14.03
N THR A 282 29.05 12.63 14.50
CA THR A 282 27.70 13.19 14.64
C THR A 282 27.56 14.35 13.69
N LEU A 283 26.50 14.32 12.89
CA LEU A 283 26.12 15.33 11.93
C LEU A 283 24.78 15.96 12.32
N LYS A 284 24.54 17.21 11.94
CA LYS A 284 23.30 17.93 12.24
C LYS A 284 22.46 18.16 10.99
N MET A 285 21.24 17.63 10.98
CA MET A 285 20.21 17.92 9.99
C MET A 285 19.26 19.02 10.49
N VAL A 286 18.96 20.02 9.67
CA VAL A 286 17.93 21.03 9.96
C VAL A 286 16.73 20.84 9.04
N PHE A 287 15.55 20.67 9.63
CA PHE A 287 14.27 20.71 8.93
C PHE A 287 13.69 22.11 9.00
N LEU A 288 13.84 22.88 7.93
CA LEU A 288 13.25 24.22 7.80
C LEU A 288 11.81 24.10 7.32
N VAL A 289 10.85 24.33 8.21
CA VAL A 289 9.43 24.17 7.91
C VAL A 289 8.80 25.50 7.51
N ILE A 290 8.36 25.58 6.25
CA ILE A 290 7.61 26.69 5.68
C ILE A 290 6.14 26.26 5.56
N PRO A 291 5.27 26.67 6.49
CA PRO A 291 3.94 26.08 6.67
C PRO A 291 2.95 26.39 5.54
N LYS A 292 3.21 27.39 4.70
CA LYS A 292 2.23 27.93 3.75
C LYS A 292 2.83 28.23 2.40
N THR A 293 2.01 28.07 1.38
CA THR A 293 2.25 28.61 0.05
C THR A 293 1.13 29.58 -0.28
N ARG A 294 1.49 30.82 -0.62
CA ARG A 294 0.58 31.93 -0.98
C ARG A 294 1.13 32.62 -2.22
N LEU A 295 0.90 32.01 -3.39
CA LEU A 295 1.55 32.46 -4.62
C LEU A 295 1.03 33.85 -5.04
N LYS A 296 1.96 34.76 -5.30
CA LYS A 296 1.71 36.12 -5.79
C LYS A 296 2.35 36.26 -7.18
N GLY A 297 1.56 36.61 -8.19
CA GLY A 297 2.01 36.82 -9.57
C GLY A 297 1.40 35.85 -10.58
N ASP A 298 1.75 36.03 -11.85
CA ASP A 298 1.19 35.25 -12.95
C ASP A 298 1.84 33.87 -13.07
N LEU A 299 1.07 32.83 -12.77
CA LEU A 299 1.44 31.44 -13.09
C LEU A 299 1.50 31.26 -14.62
N PRO A 300 2.23 30.26 -15.16
CA PRO A 300 2.16 29.95 -16.59
C PRO A 300 0.73 29.76 -17.06
N SER A 301 0.40 30.22 -18.27
CA SER A 301 -0.98 30.27 -18.79
C SER A 301 -1.76 28.96 -18.65
N GLN A 302 -1.07 27.82 -18.74
CA GLN A 302 -1.61 26.47 -18.63
C GLN A 302 -2.14 26.15 -17.23
N VAL A 303 -1.53 26.70 -16.18
CA VAL A 303 -1.93 26.54 -14.77
C VAL A 303 -2.61 27.77 -14.19
N ALA A 304 -2.45 28.96 -14.80
CA ALA A 304 -3.11 30.20 -14.39
C ALA A 304 -4.63 30.09 -14.36
N LYS A 305 -5.21 29.26 -15.25
CA LYS A 305 -6.66 28.98 -15.29
C LYS A 305 -7.22 28.36 -14.01
N PHE A 306 -6.37 27.79 -13.14
CA PHE A 306 -6.79 27.19 -11.87
C PHE A 306 -6.90 28.21 -10.73
N GLN A 307 -6.51 29.47 -10.96
CA GLN A 307 -6.64 30.66 -10.11
C GLN A 307 -5.95 30.60 -8.73
N ASN A 308 -6.23 29.57 -7.93
CA ASN A 308 -5.69 29.41 -6.59
C ASN A 308 -5.00 28.04 -6.46
N LEU A 309 -3.67 28.08 -6.39
CA LEU A 309 -2.82 26.93 -6.11
C LEU A 309 -2.23 26.95 -4.69
N ASP A 310 -2.72 27.84 -3.83
CA ASP A 310 -2.29 27.96 -2.45
C ASP A 310 -2.56 26.67 -1.68
N SER A 311 -1.68 26.41 -0.72
CA SER A 311 -1.68 25.19 0.06
C SER A 311 -1.12 25.46 1.44
N ASP A 312 -1.59 24.65 2.39
CA ASP A 312 -1.13 24.63 3.77
C ASP A 312 -0.52 23.26 4.06
N LEU A 313 0.61 23.28 4.75
CA LEU A 313 1.28 22.07 5.18
C LEU A 313 0.46 21.41 6.29
N ASN A 314 0.15 20.12 6.11
CA ASN A 314 -0.51 19.35 7.14
C ASN A 314 0.53 18.96 8.22
N PRO A 315 0.30 19.26 9.51
CA PRO A 315 1.22 18.89 10.58
C PRO A 315 1.55 17.39 10.64
N LYS A 316 0.61 16.53 10.22
CA LYS A 316 0.84 15.09 10.15
C LYS A 316 1.96 14.75 9.17
N ASP A 317 2.01 15.41 8.04
CA ASP A 317 2.95 15.05 6.98
C ASP A 317 4.40 15.36 7.42
N VAL A 318 4.60 16.48 8.13
CA VAL A 318 5.87 16.81 8.81
C VAL A 318 6.25 15.74 9.84
N SER A 319 5.28 15.29 10.64
CA SER A 319 5.51 14.23 11.63
C SER A 319 5.93 12.92 10.96
N ASP A 320 5.31 12.54 9.85
CA ASP A 320 5.64 11.33 9.10
C ASP A 320 7.02 11.41 8.44
N LEU A 321 7.41 12.59 7.94
CA LEU A 321 8.75 12.86 7.42
C LEU A 321 9.82 12.73 8.51
N LEU A 322 9.58 13.31 9.69
CA LEU A 322 10.51 13.21 10.81
C LEU A 322 10.64 11.78 11.31
N LEU A 323 9.54 11.03 11.37
CA LEU A 323 9.56 9.60 11.68
C LEU A 323 10.38 8.82 10.63
N SER A 324 10.20 9.12 9.35
CA SER A 324 10.99 8.52 8.27
C SER A 324 12.47 8.85 8.40
N PHE A 325 12.80 10.08 8.81
CA PHE A 325 14.17 10.49 9.10
C PHE A 325 14.76 9.74 10.30
N GLU A 326 13.98 9.45 11.35
CA GLU A 326 14.46 8.62 12.45
C GLU A 326 14.85 7.21 11.98
N TYR A 327 14.04 6.58 11.14
CA TYR A 327 14.37 5.28 10.56
C TYR A 327 15.60 5.36 9.65
N PHE A 328 15.68 6.38 8.79
CA PHE A 328 16.87 6.64 7.98
C PHE A 328 18.12 6.78 8.87
N ARG A 329 18.09 7.68 9.87
CA ARG A 329 19.20 7.95 10.79
C ARG A 329 19.71 6.67 11.44
N ASP A 330 18.80 5.92 12.06
CA ASP A 330 19.18 4.76 12.86
C ASP A 330 19.67 3.60 11.96
N SER A 331 19.08 3.41 10.79
CA SER A 331 19.59 2.41 9.82
C SER A 331 20.89 2.84 9.14
N PHE A 332 21.08 4.13 8.89
CA PHE A 332 22.28 4.66 8.24
C PHE A 332 23.46 4.64 9.20
N GLU A 333 23.25 4.89 10.49
CA GLU A 333 24.29 4.78 11.51
C GLU A 333 24.83 3.35 11.60
N ASP A 334 23.96 2.33 11.54
CA ASP A 334 24.36 0.92 11.46
C ASP A 334 25.16 0.67 10.17
N LEU A 335 24.64 1.10 9.03
CA LEU A 335 25.24 0.89 7.71
C LEU A 335 26.63 1.53 7.57
N SER A 336 26.80 2.73 8.12
CA SER A 336 28.02 3.55 8.05
C SER A 336 29.00 3.29 9.19
N ASN A 337 28.69 2.35 10.08
CA ASN A 337 29.47 2.04 11.27
C ASN A 337 29.76 3.30 12.11
N GLY A 338 28.70 4.02 12.47
CA GLY A 338 28.73 5.08 13.48
C GLY A 338 28.66 6.53 12.97
N ILE A 339 28.07 6.81 11.80
CA ILE A 339 27.66 8.19 11.45
C ILE A 339 26.22 8.41 11.94
N HIS A 340 26.09 9.20 13.02
CA HIS A 340 24.80 9.61 13.57
C HIS A 340 24.35 10.94 12.98
N TRP A 341 23.04 11.09 12.76
CA TRP A 341 22.43 12.36 12.40
C TRP A 341 21.51 12.86 13.52
N ASP A 342 21.93 13.89 14.24
CA ASP A 342 21.01 14.69 15.03
C ASP A 342 20.10 15.49 14.10
N HIS A 343 18.91 15.86 14.58
CA HIS A 343 18.05 16.78 13.85
C HIS A 343 17.48 17.89 14.73
N GLU A 344 17.25 19.04 14.10
CA GLU A 344 16.54 20.18 14.67
C GLU A 344 15.43 20.62 13.70
N VAL A 345 14.25 20.94 14.24
CA VAL A 345 13.13 21.46 13.46
C VAL A 345 13.02 22.96 13.67
N LEU A 346 13.21 23.72 12.59
CA LEU A 346 13.00 25.16 12.57
C LEU A 346 11.65 25.49 11.96
N GLN A 347 10.65 25.67 12.82
CA GLN A 347 9.33 26.12 12.40
C GLN A 347 9.35 27.62 12.11
N THR A 348 8.96 28.02 10.90
CA THR A 348 8.82 29.44 10.52
C THR A 348 7.36 29.88 10.49
N ASN A 349 7.15 31.19 10.54
CA ASN A 349 5.87 31.82 10.19
C ASN A 349 5.89 32.34 8.74
N SER A 350 6.88 31.92 7.95
CA SER A 350 7.05 32.35 6.57
C SER A 350 6.17 31.55 5.62
N GLU A 351 5.98 32.09 4.43
CA GLU A 351 5.22 31.50 3.34
C GLU A 351 6.02 31.57 2.04
N ILE A 352 5.78 30.63 1.14
CA ILE A 352 6.29 30.68 -0.22
C ILE A 352 5.37 31.57 -1.06
N GLN A 353 5.90 32.69 -1.57
CA GLN A 353 5.14 33.65 -2.37
C GLN A 353 5.34 33.52 -3.89
N TYR A 354 6.36 32.81 -4.36
CA TYR A 354 6.54 32.55 -5.79
C TYR A 354 7.34 31.26 -6.00
N THR A 355 7.19 30.68 -7.18
CA THR A 355 7.87 29.44 -7.57
C THR A 355 8.30 29.54 -9.01
N ASN A 356 9.44 28.95 -9.34
CA ASN A 356 9.76 28.64 -10.73
C ASN A 356 8.81 27.53 -11.21
N CYS A 357 8.22 27.70 -12.39
CA CYS A 357 7.35 26.71 -13.00
C CYS A 357 7.93 26.23 -14.33
N ILE A 358 8.07 24.93 -14.47
CA ILE A 358 8.55 24.27 -15.69
C ILE A 358 7.41 23.43 -16.26
N ASP A 359 7.09 23.63 -17.54
CA ASP A 359 6.17 22.79 -18.31
C ASP A 359 6.94 21.62 -18.93
N ASP A 360 6.85 20.46 -18.28
CA ASP A 360 7.48 19.21 -18.69
C ASP A 360 6.41 18.30 -19.30
N ARG A 361 5.96 18.59 -20.53
CA ARG A 361 5.05 17.84 -21.46
C ARG A 361 3.88 17.00 -20.88
N PHE A 362 4.12 16.20 -19.86
CA PHE A 362 3.20 15.37 -19.08
C PHE A 362 2.90 15.89 -17.65
N ARG A 363 3.64 16.90 -17.14
CA ARG A 363 3.46 17.49 -15.80
C ARG A 363 3.95 18.95 -15.73
N PHE A 364 3.54 19.65 -14.68
CA PHE A 364 4.13 20.92 -14.27
C PHE A 364 5.05 20.70 -13.07
N VAL A 365 6.23 21.33 -13.07
CA VAL A 365 7.17 21.28 -11.94
C VAL A 365 7.20 22.64 -11.26
N MET A 366 6.77 22.69 -9.99
CA MET A 366 6.76 23.90 -9.17
C MET A 366 7.91 23.83 -8.15
N GLN A 367 8.80 24.82 -8.16
CA GLN A 367 10.00 24.84 -7.31
C GLN A 367 10.11 26.19 -6.58
N PRO A 368 10.08 26.19 -5.24
CA PRO A 368 10.12 27.42 -4.45
C PRO A 368 11.54 27.91 -4.29
N SER A 369 11.75 29.23 -4.25
CA SER A 369 13.06 29.81 -3.99
C SER A 369 13.31 30.28 -2.57
N ILE A 370 14.56 30.41 -2.18
CA ILE A 370 14.89 31.07 -0.91
C ILE A 370 14.34 32.49 -0.90
N GLY A 371 14.50 33.23 -2.00
CA GLY A 371 13.92 34.57 -2.12
C GLY A 371 12.39 34.59 -2.08
N SER A 372 11.74 33.44 -2.26
CA SER A 372 10.28 33.31 -2.16
C SER A 372 9.76 33.13 -0.74
N ILE A 373 10.64 32.87 0.22
CA ILE A 373 10.29 32.75 1.64
C ILE A 373 10.06 34.15 2.20
N VAL A 374 8.81 34.45 2.58
CA VAL A 374 8.39 35.76 3.09
C VAL A 374 7.55 35.59 4.37
N PRO A 375 7.79 36.34 5.47
CA PRO A 375 8.96 37.20 5.69
C PRO A 375 10.28 36.42 5.60
N GLN A 376 11.35 37.16 5.33
CA GLN A 376 12.70 36.62 5.27
C GLN A 376 13.08 35.97 6.61
N LEU A 377 13.90 34.92 6.55
CA LEU A 377 14.39 34.21 7.72
C LEU A 377 15.20 35.14 8.64
N THR A 378 15.07 34.97 9.95
CA THR A 378 15.79 35.77 10.94
C THR A 378 17.28 35.42 10.97
N GLU A 379 18.12 36.33 11.45
CA GLU A 379 19.57 36.10 11.55
C GLU A 379 19.91 34.85 12.37
N ASP A 380 19.17 34.59 13.47
CA ASP A 380 19.32 33.38 14.27
C ASP A 380 18.98 32.11 13.49
N GLN A 381 17.88 32.11 12.72
CA GLN A 381 17.52 30.98 11.87
C GLN A 381 18.60 30.71 10.81
N LEU A 382 19.14 31.77 10.21
CA LEU A 382 20.22 31.68 9.24
C LEU A 382 21.52 31.16 9.85
N LYS A 383 21.83 31.57 11.08
CA LYS A 383 22.99 31.06 11.83
C LYS A 383 22.85 29.56 12.11
N THR A 384 21.66 29.09 12.48
CA THR A 384 21.40 27.66 12.69
C THR A 384 21.52 26.86 11.40
N ILE A 385 20.96 27.37 10.30
CA ILE A 385 21.04 26.76 8.96
C ILE A 385 22.50 26.65 8.49
N ARG A 386 23.30 27.71 8.66
CA ARG A 386 24.72 27.74 8.28
C ARG A 386 25.60 26.83 9.14
N ALA A 387 25.21 26.56 10.37
CA ALA A 387 25.93 25.66 11.26
C ALA A 387 25.54 24.18 11.07
N ALA A 388 24.54 23.89 10.25
CA ALA A 388 24.08 22.52 10.01
C ALA A 388 25.00 21.78 9.03
N ASP A 389 25.03 20.46 9.15
CA ASP A 389 25.68 19.59 8.17
C ASP A 389 24.75 19.26 7.01
N GLY A 390 23.43 19.41 7.15
CA GLY A 390 22.46 19.25 6.08
C GLY A 390 21.18 20.02 6.37
N VAL A 391 20.47 20.44 5.31
CA VAL A 391 19.23 21.21 5.45
C VAL A 391 18.17 20.70 4.49
N ILE A 392 17.03 20.34 5.05
CA ILE A 392 15.81 19.95 4.35
C ILE A 392 14.81 21.08 4.48
N VAL A 393 14.39 21.65 3.35
CA VAL A 393 13.27 22.60 3.32
C VAL A 393 11.98 21.80 3.14
N VAL A 394 11.11 21.86 4.15
CA VAL A 394 9.78 21.26 4.15
C VAL A 394 8.78 22.36 3.84
N TRP A 395 8.08 22.28 2.71
CA TRP A 395 7.09 23.28 2.32
C TRP A 395 5.77 22.69 1.86
N ALA A 396 4.73 23.50 2.02
CA ALA A 396 3.33 23.19 1.69
C ALA A 396 3.05 22.98 0.19
N GLY A 397 4.04 23.05 -0.70
CA GLY A 397 3.87 22.89 -2.15
C GLY A 397 2.72 23.70 -2.74
N THR A 398 2.15 23.22 -3.83
CA THR A 398 0.98 23.82 -4.48
C THR A 398 -0.15 22.80 -4.58
N ARG A 399 -1.39 23.26 -4.44
CA ARG A 399 -2.60 22.44 -4.54
C ARG A 399 -2.67 21.76 -5.90
N GLN A 400 -3.04 20.48 -5.92
CA GLN A 400 -3.23 19.68 -7.13
C GLN A 400 -4.62 19.91 -7.75
N PRO A 401 -4.76 20.51 -8.95
CA PRO A 401 -6.04 20.60 -9.66
C PRO A 401 -6.42 19.25 -10.29
N ASP A 402 -7.72 19.02 -10.48
CA ASP A 402 -8.24 17.81 -11.11
C ASP A 402 -7.69 17.61 -12.53
N GLY A 403 -7.20 16.41 -12.82
CA GLY A 403 -6.67 16.03 -14.14
C GLY A 403 -5.33 16.69 -14.51
N VAL A 404 -4.71 17.43 -13.59
CA VAL A 404 -3.39 18.02 -13.76
C VAL A 404 -2.41 17.26 -12.88
N LEU A 405 -1.16 17.12 -13.32
CA LEU A 405 -0.07 16.63 -12.48
C LEU A 405 0.89 17.78 -12.19
N ILE A 406 1.01 18.16 -10.91
CA ILE A 406 1.96 19.15 -10.43
C ILE A 406 2.93 18.45 -9.49
N THR A 407 4.20 18.45 -9.86
CA THR A 407 5.26 17.98 -8.98
C THR A 407 5.87 19.18 -8.27
N ASN A 408 5.60 19.29 -6.98
CA ASN A 408 6.20 20.29 -6.11
C ASN A 408 7.57 19.78 -5.69
N GLY A 409 8.64 20.32 -6.28
CA GLY A 409 10.00 19.83 -6.06
C GLY A 409 10.23 18.38 -6.54
N GLY A 410 11.41 18.18 -7.11
CA GLY A 410 11.97 16.85 -7.32
C GLY A 410 13.47 17.01 -7.21
N GLY A 411 14.04 16.65 -6.05
CA GLY A 411 15.49 16.63 -5.81
C GLY A 411 16.28 17.82 -6.33
N THR A 412 15.69 19.03 -6.38
CA THR A 412 16.41 20.20 -6.88
C THR A 412 17.18 20.84 -5.76
N GLU A 413 18.47 20.97 -6.00
CA GLU A 413 19.47 21.55 -5.12
C GLU A 413 19.33 23.07 -5.12
N TRP A 414 19.20 23.66 -3.94
CA TRP A 414 19.19 25.11 -3.77
C TRP A 414 20.43 25.55 -3.05
N ASN A 415 20.96 26.70 -3.47
CA ASN A 415 22.01 27.38 -2.75
C ASN A 415 21.40 28.51 -1.94
N TYR A 416 21.56 28.48 -0.62
CA TYR A 416 21.39 29.65 0.24
C TYR A 416 22.61 30.54 0.11
N GLY A 417 22.45 31.82 -0.23
CA GLY A 417 23.54 32.74 -0.60
C GLY A 417 23.18 33.56 -1.84
N THR A 418 24.18 34.08 -2.54
CA THR A 418 23.99 34.67 -3.89
C THR A 418 24.20 33.61 -4.96
N GLU A 419 23.76 33.84 -6.21
CA GLU A 419 24.04 32.92 -7.33
C GLU A 419 25.55 32.71 -7.54
N GLU A 420 26.35 33.71 -7.16
CA GLU A 420 27.80 33.76 -7.30
C GLU A 420 28.56 33.22 -6.07
N ASP A 421 27.98 33.29 -4.87
CA ASP A 421 28.57 32.81 -3.61
C ASP A 421 27.53 32.08 -2.73
N PRO A 422 27.37 30.76 -2.92
CA PRO A 422 26.44 29.95 -2.15
C PRO A 422 27.01 29.56 -0.77
N ASP A 423 26.34 29.99 0.31
CA ASP A 423 26.63 29.69 1.73
C ASP A 423 26.24 28.25 2.16
N VAL A 424 25.07 27.73 1.73
CA VAL A 424 24.52 26.42 2.20
C VAL A 424 23.74 25.70 1.10
N ARG A 425 23.81 24.36 1.02
CA ARG A 425 22.97 23.55 0.13
C ARG A 425 21.68 23.16 0.85
N LEU A 426 20.54 23.42 0.22
CA LEU A 426 19.22 23.00 0.69
C LEU A 426 18.66 21.94 -0.26
N THR A 427 18.20 20.80 0.26
CA THR A 427 17.30 19.91 -0.50
C THR A 427 15.88 20.28 -0.18
N ILE A 428 15.07 20.42 -1.22
CA ILE A 428 13.67 20.80 -1.08
C ILE A 428 12.79 19.57 -1.15
N LEU A 429 12.08 19.31 -0.06
CA LEU A 429 11.04 18.31 0.00
C LEU A 429 9.69 19.02 0.05
N SER A 430 8.87 18.81 -0.96
CA SER A 430 7.46 19.21 -0.89
C SER A 430 6.61 18.06 -0.43
N ASP A 431 5.80 18.35 0.58
CA ASP A 431 4.95 17.36 1.22
C ASP A 431 3.53 17.32 0.65
N SER A 432 3.05 18.44 0.10
CA SER A 432 1.60 18.67 -0.03
C SER A 432 0.83 17.86 -1.06
N ASN A 433 1.52 17.12 -1.93
CA ASN A 433 0.84 16.31 -2.95
C ASN A 433 1.00 14.80 -2.72
N LYS A 434 1.63 14.34 -1.63
CA LYS A 434 2.19 12.98 -1.59
C LYS A 434 1.98 12.27 -0.25
N LYS A 435 0.81 11.67 -0.07
CA LYS A 435 0.54 10.75 1.07
C LYS A 435 1.27 9.42 0.90
N ILE A 436 1.59 8.73 1.99
CA ILE A 436 2.02 7.31 2.01
C ILE A 436 1.04 6.43 1.19
N ALA A 437 -0.26 6.77 1.25
CA ALA A 437 -1.35 6.16 0.48
C ALA A 437 -1.27 6.35 -1.05
N SER A 438 -0.44 7.27 -1.56
CA SER A 438 -0.26 7.50 -3.00
C SER A 438 0.84 6.65 -3.65
N GLY A 439 1.57 5.84 -2.86
CA GLY A 439 2.69 5.04 -3.38
C GLY A 439 3.89 5.88 -3.79
N ASN A 440 3.98 7.12 -3.31
CA ASN A 440 5.04 8.06 -3.65
C ASN A 440 6.12 8.11 -2.56
N HIS A 441 7.37 8.30 -2.97
CA HIS A 441 8.58 8.10 -2.16
C HIS A 441 8.74 9.12 -1.01
N ALA A 442 8.18 10.33 -1.10
CA ALA A 442 8.59 11.48 -0.26
C ALA A 442 8.54 11.27 1.26
N ASN A 443 7.57 10.51 1.78
CA ASN A 443 7.40 10.25 3.22
C ASN A 443 7.84 8.83 3.62
N HIS A 444 8.81 8.28 2.88
CA HIS A 444 9.40 6.98 3.17
C HIS A 444 10.90 7.10 3.45
N PRO A 445 11.45 6.27 4.37
CA PRO A 445 12.87 6.30 4.68
C PRO A 445 13.78 6.14 3.45
N ILE A 446 13.36 5.33 2.46
CA ILE A 446 14.10 5.10 1.22
C ILE A 446 14.35 6.39 0.41
N PHE A 447 13.46 7.37 0.53
CA PHE A 447 13.61 8.62 -0.17
C PHE A 447 14.70 9.50 0.44
N ILE A 448 14.91 9.43 1.75
CA ILE A 448 16.02 10.14 2.39
C ILE A 448 17.35 9.49 1.98
N TYR A 449 17.38 8.17 1.79
CA TYR A 449 18.51 7.47 1.18
C TYR A 449 18.77 7.94 -0.26
N HIS A 450 17.72 8.09 -1.07
CA HIS A 450 17.81 8.62 -2.44
C HIS A 450 18.40 10.03 -2.48
N GLU A 451 17.86 10.95 -1.69
CA GLU A 451 18.34 12.34 -1.64
C GLU A 451 19.77 12.41 -1.09
N LEU A 452 20.11 11.64 -0.06
CA LEU A 452 21.48 11.56 0.44
C LEU A 452 22.42 10.99 -0.62
N PHE A 453 22.01 9.95 -1.35
CA PHE A 453 22.82 9.38 -2.43
C PHE A 453 23.14 10.44 -3.48
N HIS A 454 22.16 11.23 -3.92
CA HIS A 454 22.40 12.33 -4.86
C HIS A 454 23.28 13.43 -4.29
N VAL A 455 23.31 13.65 -2.97
CA VAL A 455 24.30 14.57 -2.38
C VAL A 455 25.71 13.96 -2.43
N LEU A 456 25.83 12.70 -2.04
CA LEU A 456 27.11 12.03 -1.90
C LEU A 456 27.74 11.63 -3.24
N GLU A 457 26.95 11.33 -4.27
CA GLU A 457 27.49 10.97 -5.58
C GLU A 457 28.46 12.05 -6.10
N TRP A 458 28.16 13.32 -5.85
CA TRP A 458 29.05 14.44 -6.21
C TRP A 458 30.29 14.57 -5.33
N ALA A 459 30.22 14.16 -4.06
CA ALA A 459 31.36 14.25 -3.14
C ALA A 459 32.40 13.14 -3.39
N TYR A 460 31.96 12.00 -3.94
CA TYR A 460 32.80 10.83 -4.19
C TYR A 460 33.19 10.69 -5.66
N HIS A 461 32.44 11.27 -6.59
CA HIS A 461 32.76 11.19 -8.02
C HIS A 461 33.16 12.54 -8.61
N GLN A 462 34.33 12.58 -9.24
CA GLN A 462 34.86 13.76 -9.96
C GLN A 462 34.06 14.10 -11.24
N LEU A 463 33.17 13.21 -11.68
CA LEU A 463 32.24 13.36 -12.80
C LEU A 463 30.87 12.86 -12.35
N LYS A 464 29.79 13.21 -13.08
CA LYS A 464 28.45 12.66 -12.85
C LYS A 464 28.54 11.14 -12.67
N PHE A 465 27.90 10.63 -11.62
CA PHE A 465 27.84 9.21 -11.35
C PHE A 465 27.47 8.44 -12.62
N PRO A 466 28.22 7.39 -13.01
CA PRO A 466 27.94 6.68 -14.25
C PRO A 466 26.49 6.25 -14.29
N LYS A 467 25.80 6.54 -15.42
CA LYS A 467 24.39 6.19 -15.57
C LYS A 467 24.15 4.73 -15.22
N ASP A 468 25.08 3.86 -15.61
CA ASP A 468 25.09 2.41 -15.43
C ASP A 468 24.97 1.96 -13.98
N ASN A 469 25.22 2.88 -13.05
CA ASN A 469 25.09 2.63 -11.64
C ASN A 469 23.79 3.23 -11.07
N HIS A 470 22.81 3.73 -11.83
CA HIS A 470 21.66 4.42 -11.23
C HIS A 470 20.54 3.44 -10.77
N PRO A 471 19.86 3.67 -9.62
CA PRO A 471 18.80 2.77 -9.11
C PRO A 471 17.61 2.62 -10.08
N TYR A 472 17.28 3.67 -10.84
CA TYR A 472 16.22 3.63 -11.86
C TYR A 472 16.57 2.84 -13.13
N GLN A 473 17.81 2.36 -13.28
CA GLN A 473 18.14 1.48 -14.39
C GLN A 473 17.73 0.03 -14.13
N ARG A 474 17.66 -0.74 -15.21
CA ARG A 474 17.46 -2.18 -15.09
C ARG A 474 18.65 -2.80 -14.36
N ARG A 475 18.37 -3.74 -13.47
CA ARG A 475 19.37 -4.46 -12.66
C ARG A 475 20.56 -5.04 -13.45
N ASN A 476 20.33 -5.45 -14.69
CA ASN A 476 21.38 -6.00 -15.57
C ASN A 476 22.37 -4.95 -16.10
N VAL A 477 22.12 -3.67 -15.84
CA VAL A 477 23.01 -2.55 -16.20
C VAL A 477 23.91 -2.17 -15.00
N TRP A 478 23.50 -2.51 -13.78
CA TRP A 478 24.29 -2.24 -12.57
C TRP A 478 25.64 -2.95 -12.59
N PRO A 479 26.64 -2.45 -11.83
CA PRO A 479 27.92 -3.13 -11.67
C PRO A 479 27.74 -4.61 -11.31
N TYR A 480 28.57 -5.46 -11.92
CA TYR A 480 28.47 -6.92 -11.76
C TYR A 480 28.66 -7.39 -10.32
N ASP A 481 29.38 -6.63 -9.49
CA ASP A 481 29.61 -6.93 -8.09
C ASP A 481 28.41 -6.57 -7.21
N TYR A 482 27.38 -5.91 -7.76
CA TYR A 482 26.14 -5.68 -7.05
C TYR A 482 25.33 -6.97 -6.97
N GLN A 483 24.62 -7.23 -5.87
CA GLN A 483 23.86 -8.48 -5.67
C GLN A 483 22.36 -8.25 -5.54
N GLY A 484 21.90 -7.21 -4.86
CA GLY A 484 20.48 -7.00 -4.62
C GLY A 484 19.69 -6.49 -5.82
N GLU A 485 18.39 -6.29 -5.64
CA GLU A 485 17.44 -6.07 -6.73
C GLU A 485 16.47 -4.90 -6.52
N THR A 486 16.65 -4.17 -5.41
CA THR A 486 15.78 -3.06 -5.03
C THR A 486 16.55 -1.74 -4.93
N GLU A 487 15.81 -0.64 -4.78
CA GLU A 487 16.40 0.69 -4.64
C GLU A 487 17.21 0.79 -3.33
N TRP A 488 16.73 0.18 -2.25
CA TRP A 488 17.51 0.04 -1.01
C TRP A 488 18.82 -0.71 -1.24
N ASP A 489 18.76 -1.86 -1.91
CA ASP A 489 19.95 -2.69 -2.13
C ASP A 489 21.00 -1.90 -2.92
N PHE A 490 20.56 -1.12 -3.91
CA PHE A 490 21.43 -0.23 -4.64
C PHE A 490 22.15 0.79 -3.73
N TYR A 491 21.42 1.53 -2.88
CA TYR A 491 22.03 2.54 -2.01
C TYR A 491 22.96 1.92 -0.97
N SER A 492 22.49 0.86 -0.30
CA SER A 492 23.26 0.17 0.73
C SER A 492 24.57 -0.39 0.19
N GLU A 493 24.53 -1.03 -0.98
CA GLU A 493 25.73 -1.56 -1.62
C GLU A 493 26.65 -0.45 -2.13
N THR A 494 26.11 0.66 -2.62
CA THR A 494 26.93 1.81 -3.04
C THR A 494 27.68 2.41 -1.85
N PHE A 495 26.98 2.63 -0.74
CA PHE A 495 27.59 3.14 0.48
C PHE A 495 28.65 2.19 1.02
N GLN A 496 28.37 0.89 1.09
CA GLN A 496 29.32 -0.08 1.64
C GLN A 496 30.50 -0.42 0.71
N LYS A 497 30.25 -0.61 -0.59
CA LYS A 497 31.27 -1.12 -1.54
C LYS A 497 32.06 -0.01 -2.22
N ARG A 498 31.56 1.22 -2.24
CA ARG A 498 32.24 2.37 -2.88
C ARG A 498 32.65 3.38 -1.81
N MET A 499 31.68 4.06 -1.20
CA MET A 499 31.98 5.23 -0.37
C MET A 499 32.70 4.89 0.94
N MET A 500 32.23 3.89 1.67
CA MET A 500 32.88 3.42 2.91
C MET A 500 34.30 2.86 2.66
N LYS A 501 34.54 2.24 1.50
CA LYS A 501 35.86 1.73 1.14
C LYS A 501 36.85 2.84 0.78
N GLU A 502 36.35 3.95 0.25
CA GLU A 502 37.19 5.04 -0.23
C GLU A 502 37.80 5.83 0.94
N ASP A 503 36.97 6.24 1.91
CA ASP A 503 37.42 7.05 3.05
C ASP A 503 36.57 6.83 4.32
N ASN A 504 35.85 5.71 4.43
CA ASN A 504 34.94 5.46 5.54
C ASN A 504 33.84 6.52 5.68
N LEU A 505 33.34 7.07 4.57
CA LEU A 505 32.31 8.11 4.57
C LEU A 505 32.74 9.43 5.27
N ASP A 506 34.04 9.73 5.35
CA ASP A 506 34.53 10.90 6.09
C ASP A 506 34.09 12.22 5.44
N ARG A 507 33.93 12.25 4.10
CA ARG A 507 33.37 13.38 3.34
C ARG A 507 31.84 13.53 3.44
N VAL A 508 31.14 12.71 4.23
CA VAL A 508 29.70 12.90 4.44
C VAL A 508 29.47 14.17 5.25
N TYR A 509 29.16 15.24 4.52
CA TYR A 509 28.53 16.45 4.96
C TYR A 509 27.69 16.95 3.77
N TRP A 510 26.53 17.49 4.06
CA TRP A 510 25.61 18.06 3.09
C TRP A 510 25.69 19.60 3.18
N GLN A 511 26.92 20.11 3.08
CA GLN A 511 27.23 21.54 3.00
C GLN A 511 27.51 21.94 1.56
N GLY A 512 26.91 23.05 1.13
CA GLY A 512 27.03 23.58 -0.23
C GLY A 512 28.23 24.49 -0.34
N ARG A 513 29.24 24.08 -1.13
CA ARG A 513 29.99 25.01 -1.97
C ARG A 513 30.12 24.35 -3.34
N LYS A 514 29.92 25.11 -4.42
CA LYS A 514 30.36 24.65 -5.77
C LYS A 514 31.83 24.22 -5.76
N GLU A 515 32.64 24.86 -4.92
CA GLU A 515 34.04 24.48 -4.67
C GLU A 515 34.21 23.37 -3.61
N GLY A 516 33.18 23.02 -2.84
CA GLY A 516 33.24 22.02 -1.77
C GLY A 516 33.08 20.58 -2.24
N PHE A 517 32.49 20.38 -3.43
CA PHE A 517 32.42 19.06 -4.07
C PHE A 517 33.69 18.74 -4.89
N TYR A 518 34.34 19.75 -5.49
CA TYR A 518 35.57 19.58 -6.28
C TYR A 518 36.87 19.91 -5.52
N GLY A 519 36.79 20.68 -4.43
CA GLY A 519 37.93 21.39 -3.86
C GLY A 519 38.61 20.74 -2.67
N ILE A 520 37.99 19.79 -1.97
CA ILE A 520 38.68 19.06 -0.89
C ILE A 520 39.82 18.23 -1.49
N LEU A 521 39.53 17.49 -2.57
CA LEU A 521 40.54 16.70 -3.26
C LEU A 521 41.64 17.58 -3.88
N MET A 522 41.29 18.76 -4.41
CA MET A 522 42.26 19.72 -4.97
C MET A 522 43.13 20.39 -3.89
N LYS A 523 42.59 20.71 -2.71
CA LYS A 523 43.38 21.29 -1.59
C LYS A 523 44.27 20.27 -0.90
N GLU A 524 43.87 19.00 -0.84
CA GLU A 524 44.68 17.94 -0.25
C GLU A 524 45.77 17.44 -1.23
N GLN A 525 45.47 17.34 -2.52
CA GLN A 525 46.49 17.04 -3.54
C GLN A 525 47.42 18.23 -3.81
N GLY A 526 46.94 19.47 -3.65
CA GLY A 526 47.77 20.69 -3.75
C GLY A 526 48.74 20.90 -2.58
N LYS A 527 48.61 20.13 -1.49
CA LYS A 527 49.55 20.12 -0.36
C LYS A 527 50.59 18.99 -0.43
N SER A 528 50.51 18.14 -1.46
CA SER A 528 51.52 17.09 -1.75
C SER A 528 52.20 17.37 -3.08
N LYS A 529 52.89 18.50 -3.19
CA LYS A 529 54.05 18.70 -4.07
C LYS A 529 55.08 19.59 -3.39
#